data_AF-A0A349HS28-F1
#
_entry.id   AF-A0A349HS28-F1
#
_cell.length_a   1.000
_cell.length_b   1.000
_cell.length_c   1.000
_cell.angle_alpha   90.00
_cell.angle_beta   90.00
_cell.angle_gamma   90.00
#
_symmetry.space_group_name_H-M   'P 1'
#
loop_
_entity.id
_entity.type
_entity.pdbx_description
1 polymer ?
#
loop_
_entity_poly.entity_id
_entity_poly.type
_entity_poly.pdbx_seq_one_letter_code
_entity_poly.pdbx_strand_id
1 'polypeptide(L)' 'IAGVFMETSSAIILITPVFLPLVRMLNIDLIHFGLIFTIGIAIGMITPPVAIDLFVASSITGMPIERIAKKVVPYLIG' A
#
# COMPACT_ATOMS: atom_id res chain seq x y z
N ILE A 1 5.52 4.24 -0.21
CA ILE A 1 6.82 3.63 -0.59
C ILE A 1 6.99 2.24 0.03
N ALA A 2 6.84 2.04 1.36
CA ALA A 2 6.94 0.70 1.95
C ALA A 2 5.98 -0.34 1.33
N GLY A 3 4.71 0.04 1.10
CA GLY A 3 3.72 -0.83 0.43
C GLY A 3 3.95 -1.05 -1.07
N VAL A 4 4.96 -0.41 -1.68
CA VAL A 4 5.29 -0.64 -3.10
C VAL A 4 6.08 -1.95 -3.24
N PHE A 5 6.94 -2.30 -2.27
CA PHE A 5 7.87 -3.43 -2.37
C PHE A 5 7.61 -4.57 -1.38
N MET A 6 6.73 -4.37 -0.39
CA MET A 6 6.41 -5.36 0.63
C MET A 6 4.96 -5.81 0.50
N GLU A 7 4.75 -7.13 0.63
CA GLU A 7 3.43 -7.74 0.73
C GLU A 7 2.70 -7.24 1.99
N THR A 8 1.39 -7.00 1.87
CA THR A 8 0.55 -6.31 2.86
C THR A 8 0.63 -6.92 4.25
N SER A 9 0.54 -8.24 4.35
CA SER A 9 0.61 -8.94 5.64
C SER A 9 1.96 -8.74 6.31
N SER A 10 3.04 -8.90 5.53
CA SER A 10 4.41 -8.69 5.99
C SER A 10 4.64 -7.25 6.49
N ALA A 11 4.12 -6.25 5.77
CA ALA A 11 4.21 -4.85 6.18
C ALA A 11 3.47 -4.57 7.49
N ILE A 12 2.27 -5.11 7.67
CA ILE A 12 1.48 -4.93 8.90
C ILE A 12 2.18 -5.56 10.09
N ILE A 13 2.67 -6.80 9.97
CA ILE A 13 3.34 -7.51 11.06
C ILE A 13 4.60 -6.78 11.51
N LEU A 14 5.37 -6.23 10.57
CA LEU A 14 6.63 -5.54 10.88
C LEU A 14 6.42 -4.11 11.40
N ILE A 15 5.52 -3.35 10.80
CA ILE A 15 5.37 -1.92 11.08
C ILE A 15 4.48 -1.66 12.29
N THR A 16 3.44 -2.47 12.52
CA THR A 16 2.53 -2.29 13.66
C THR A 16 3.26 -2.20 15.02
N PRO A 17 4.14 -3.13 15.42
CA PRO A 17 4.82 -3.04 16.72
C PRO A 17 5.76 -1.84 16.84
N VAL A 18 6.29 -1.33 15.72
CA VAL A 18 7.16 -0.15 15.69
C VAL A 18 6.36 1.13 15.97
N PHE A 19 5.16 1.24 15.40
CA PHE A 19 4.31 2.44 15.55
C PHE A 19 3.37 2.38 16.75
N LEU A 20 3.00 1.19 17.24
CA LEU A 20 2.10 1.00 18.38
C LEU A 20 2.45 1.84 19.63
N PRO A 21 3.72 1.92 20.10
CA PRO A 21 4.05 2.76 21.25
C PRO A 21 3.78 4.25 20.98
N LEU A 22 4.11 4.74 19.77
CA LEU A 22 3.84 6.11 19.35
C LEU A 22 2.34 6.41 19.28
N VAL A 23 1.57 5.52 18.66
CA VAL A 23 0.10 5.63 18.53
C VAL A 23 -0.56 5.70 19.91
N ARG A 24 -0.10 4.88 20.86
CA ARG A 24 -0.57 4.91 22.25
C ARG A 24 -0.15 6.18 22.98
N MET A 25 1.09 6.67 22.80
CA MET A 25 1.56 7.93 23.40
C MET A 25 0.74 9.14 22.91
N LEU A 26 0.31 9.12 21.66
CA LEU A 26 -0.51 10.15 21.05
C LEU A 26 -2.02 10.00 21.35
N ASN A 27 -2.42 8.99 22.14
CA ASN A 27 -3.83 8.63 22.41
C ASN A 27 -4.67 8.47 21.14
N ILE A 28 -4.07 7.97 20.06
CA ILE A 28 -4.77 7.66 18.82
C ILE A 28 -5.49 6.32 18.98
N ASP A 29 -6.75 6.28 18.57
CA ASP A 29 -7.52 5.04 18.56
C ASP A 29 -6.90 3.99 17.61
N LEU A 30 -6.80 2.75 18.07
CA LEU A 30 -6.13 1.69 17.33
C LEU A 30 -6.91 1.25 16.09
N ILE A 31 -8.26 1.33 16.11
CA ILE A 31 -9.07 1.06 14.92
C ILE A 31 -8.80 2.12 13.87
N HIS A 32 -8.78 3.40 14.27
CA HIS A 32 -8.48 4.51 13.38
C HIS A 32 -7.07 4.41 12.77
N PHE A 33 -6.06 4.09 13.59
CA PHE A 33 -4.71 3.83 13.09
C PHE A 33 -4.68 2.68 12.09
N GLY A 34 -5.32 1.55 12.41
CA GLY A 34 -5.42 0.42 11.51
C GLY A 34 -6.09 0.76 10.18
N LEU A 35 -7.13 1.62 10.21
CA LEU A 35 -7.83 2.07 9.02
C LEU A 35 -6.92 2.90 8.11
N ILE A 36 -6.27 3.94 8.66
CA ILE A 36 -5.34 4.79 7.91
C ILE A 36 -4.20 3.96 7.34
N PHE A 37 -3.66 3.05 8.15
CA PHE A 37 -2.53 2.22 7.76
C PHE A 37 -2.90 1.25 6.62
N THR A 38 -4.06 0.60 6.72
CA THR A 38 -4.58 -0.31 5.68
C THR A 38 -4.83 0.43 4.36
N ILE A 39 -5.45 1.61 4.42
CA ILE A 39 -5.67 2.45 3.24
C ILE A 39 -4.34 2.87 2.61
N GLY A 40 -3.37 3.28 3.44
CA GLY A 40 -2.04 3.67 2.97
C GLY A 40 -1.29 2.53 2.25
N ILE A 41 -1.43 1.29 2.73
CA ILE A 41 -0.86 0.11 2.06
C ILE A 41 -1.59 -0.17 0.74
N ALA A 42 -2.94 -0.13 0.73
CA ALA A 42 -3.71 -0.35 -0.49
C ALA A 42 -3.32 0.63 -1.61
N ILE A 43 -3.13 1.92 -1.28
CA ILE A 43 -2.60 2.92 -2.21
C ILE A 43 -1.18 2.57 -2.65
N GLY A 44 -0.34 2.09 -1.74
CA GLY A 44 1.00 1.59 -2.05
C GLY A 44 1.03 0.45 -3.07
N MET A 45 0.08 -0.49 -2.99
CA MET A 45 0.01 -1.66 -3.87
C MET A 45 -0.37 -1.34 -5.32
N ILE A 46 -0.89 -0.14 -5.58
CA ILE A 46 -1.21 0.36 -6.93
C ILE A 46 -0.23 1.46 -7.40
N THR A 47 0.69 1.91 -6.54
CA THR A 47 1.63 3.00 -6.84
C THR A 47 2.81 2.50 -7.68
N PRO A 48 3.01 2.99 -8.93
CA PRO A 48 4.18 2.63 -9.76
C PRO A 48 5.51 2.95 -9.06
N PRO A 49 6.64 2.25 -9.33
CA PRO A 49 6.93 1.49 -10.55
C PRO A 49 6.77 -0.04 -10.50
N VAL A 50 6.77 -0.68 -9.32
CA VAL A 50 6.74 -2.16 -9.20
C VAL A 50 5.83 -2.56 -8.04
N ALA A 51 4.52 -2.50 -8.24
CA ALA A 51 3.55 -2.80 -7.19
C ALA A 51 2.80 -4.11 -7.47
N ILE A 52 2.42 -4.84 -6.41
CA ILE A 52 1.88 -6.19 -6.50
C ILE A 52 0.59 -6.23 -7.35
N ASP A 53 -0.31 -5.28 -7.17
CA ASP A 53 -1.58 -5.27 -7.93
C ASP A 53 -1.36 -4.94 -9.41
N LEU A 54 -0.36 -4.10 -9.72
CA LEU A 54 0.02 -3.83 -11.11
C LEU A 54 0.62 -5.08 -11.78
N PHE A 55 1.39 -5.87 -11.03
CA PHE A 55 1.98 -7.13 -11.50
C PHE A 55 0.91 -8.20 -11.71
N VAL A 56 -0.03 -8.36 -10.76
CA VAL A 56 -1.18 -9.26 -10.87
C VAL A 56 -2.09 -8.85 -12.03
N ALA A 57 -2.35 -7.56 -12.21
CA ALA A 57 -3.13 -7.07 -13.35
C ALA A 57 -2.42 -7.36 -14.68
N SER A 58 -1.09 -7.19 -14.75
CA SER A 58 -0.30 -7.50 -15.95
C SER A 58 -0.32 -9.00 -16.27
N SER A 59 -0.21 -9.88 -15.27
CA SER A 59 -0.23 -11.33 -15.48
C SER A 59 -1.60 -11.86 -15.93
N ILE A 60 -2.69 -11.26 -15.45
CA ILE A 60 -4.06 -11.62 -15.86
C ILE A 60 -4.39 -11.07 -17.25
N THR A 61 -3.97 -9.84 -17.56
CA THR A 61 -4.38 -9.14 -18.80
C THR A 61 -3.41 -9.32 -19.96
N GLY A 62 -2.17 -9.74 -19.70
CA GLY A 62 -1.08 -9.79 -20.68
C GLY A 62 -0.58 -8.42 -21.14
N MET A 63 -1.07 -7.32 -20.56
CA MET A 63 -0.59 -5.97 -20.89
C MET A 63 0.69 -5.64 -20.11
N PRO A 64 1.61 -4.86 -20.70
CA PRO A 64 2.82 -4.42 -20.00
C PRO A 64 2.46 -3.55 -18.79
N ILE A 65 3.20 -3.72 -17.68
CA ILE A 65 2.98 -3.03 -16.40
C ILE A 65 2.98 -1.51 -16.60
N GLU A 66 3.85 -0.97 -17.46
CA GLU A 66 3.95 0.45 -17.75
C GLU A 66 2.65 1.03 -18.33
N ARG A 67 1.90 0.23 -19.10
CA ARG A 67 0.62 0.64 -19.69
C ARG A 67 -0.47 0.71 -18.62
N ILE A 68 -0.48 -0.25 -17.70
CA ILE A 68 -1.43 -0.29 -16.58
C ILE A 68 -1.09 0.82 -15.58
N ALA A 69 0.18 0.93 -15.18
CA ALA A 69 0.70 1.96 -14.29
C ALA A 69 0.32 3.38 -14.74
N LYS A 70 0.51 3.71 -16.02
CA LYS A 70 0.11 5.01 -16.59
C LYS A 70 -1.39 5.32 -16.44
N LYS A 71 -2.25 4.28 -16.45
CA LYS A 71 -3.70 4.44 -16.25
C LYS A 71 -4.10 4.56 -14.79
N VAL A 72 -3.27 4.06 -13.88
CA VAL A 72 -3.49 4.17 -12.43
C VAL A 72 -3.01 5.52 -11.87
N VAL A 73 -1.97 6.12 -12.45
CA VAL A 73 -1.42 7.42 -11.99
C VAL A 73 -2.49 8.48 -11.69
N PRO A 74 -3.49 8.77 -12.57
CA PRO A 74 -4.52 9.77 -12.27
C PRO A 74 -5.28 9.51 -10.97
N TYR A 75 -5.50 8.25 -10.59
CA TYR A 75 -6.20 7.90 -9.34
C TYR A 75 -5.35 8.14 -8.08
N LEU A 76 -4.03 8.29 -8.23
CA LEU A 76 -3.09 8.50 -7.12
C LEU A 76 -2.85 9.98 -6.82
N ILE A 77 -2.90 10.82 -7.85
CA ILE A 77 -2.62 12.26 -7.74
C ILE A 77 -3.87 13.13 -7.75
N GLY A 78 -5.03 12.59 -8.16
CA GLY A 78 -6.28 13.35 -8.29
C GLY A 78 -6.34 14.10 -9.62
#